data_AF-A0A7W0JH81-F1
#
_entry.id   AF-A0A7W0JH81-F1
#
_cell.length_a   1.000
_cell.length_b   1.000
_cell.length_c   1.000
_cell.angle_alpha   90.00
_cell.angle_beta   90.00
_cell.angle_gamma   90.00
#
_symmetry.space_group_name_H-M   'P 1'
#
loop_
_entity.id
_entity.type
_entity.pdbx_description
1 polymer ?
#
loop_
_entity_poly.entity_id
_entity_poly.type
_entity_poly.pdbx_seq_one_letter_code
_entity_poly.pdbx_strand_id
1 'polypeptide(L)'
;MAKVSQRGLEHIASFEGFRGAPYNDPVGYATIGYGHLLHRSNVTAADRKKWGTLTRAEGLKLLREDVAGFERGVDAVVKVPLSQHQFDALVAFAFNVGLGAFDSSTLLKELNRRHYSAVPGQLMRWTKAGGQTLPGLVRRRKAEGALFRKGSSLKERRQARLNQLRRIATARRKDKRIGWNTPMRKLGRLLKKRGAK
;
A
#
# COMPACT_ATOMS: atom_id res chain seq x y z
N MET A 1 -4.15 -0.10 11.04
CA MET A 1 -3.84 0.12 9.61
C MET A 1 -4.40 -1.05 8.84
N ALA A 2 -4.98 -0.82 7.65
CA ALA A 2 -5.43 -1.90 6.80
C ALA A 2 -4.21 -2.65 6.23
N LYS A 3 -4.36 -3.96 6.03
CA LYS A 3 -3.36 -4.81 5.37
C LYS A 3 -4.02 -5.45 4.16
N VAL A 4 -3.25 -5.72 3.12
CA VAL A 4 -3.72 -6.47 1.95
C VAL A 4 -4.14 -7.87 2.41
N SER A 5 -5.25 -8.38 1.89
CA SER A 5 -5.69 -9.74 2.21
C SER A 5 -4.74 -10.80 1.63
N GLN A 6 -4.96 -12.08 1.94
CA GLN A 6 -4.23 -13.16 1.26
C GLN A 6 -4.54 -13.16 -0.25
N ARG A 7 -5.80 -12.95 -0.62
CA ARG A 7 -6.23 -12.87 -2.03
C ARG A 7 -5.60 -11.68 -2.76
N GLY A 8 -5.48 -10.54 -2.09
CA GLY A 8 -4.82 -9.37 -2.66
C GLY A 8 -3.33 -9.60 -2.89
N LEU A 9 -2.66 -10.31 -1.97
CA LEU A 9 -1.25 -10.66 -2.11
C LEU A 9 -1.03 -11.65 -3.27
N GLU A 10 -1.88 -12.67 -3.38
CA GLU A 10 -1.87 -13.61 -4.50
C GLU A 10 -2.16 -12.94 -5.84
N HIS A 11 -3.04 -11.93 -5.85
CA HIS A 11 -3.30 -11.12 -7.04
C HIS A 11 -2.04 -10.38 -7.49
N ILE A 12 -1.32 -9.72 -6.58
CA ILE A 12 -0.05 -9.06 -6.89
C ILE A 12 0.96 -10.08 -7.42
N ALA A 13 1.16 -11.18 -6.68
CA ALA A 13 2.08 -12.26 -7.04
C ALA A 13 1.84 -12.81 -8.46
N SER A 14 0.57 -12.93 -8.88
CA SER A 14 0.20 -13.42 -10.21
C SER A 14 0.71 -12.53 -11.36
N PHE A 15 0.94 -11.24 -11.11
CA PHE A 15 1.42 -10.28 -12.11
C PHE A 15 2.93 -10.03 -12.06
N GLU A 16 3.57 -10.20 -10.89
CA GLU A 16 5.03 -10.04 -10.75
C GLU A 16 5.81 -11.25 -11.29
N GLY A 17 5.22 -12.45 -11.24
CA GLY A 17 5.91 -13.69 -11.61
C GLY A 17 6.89 -14.16 -10.53
N PHE A 18 7.20 -15.46 -10.51
CA PHE A 18 8.01 -16.08 -9.46
C PHE A 18 9.35 -16.58 -10.00
N ARG A 19 10.46 -16.20 -9.36
CA ARG A 19 11.79 -16.78 -9.57
C ARG A 19 12.39 -17.22 -8.24
N GLY A 20 12.51 -18.53 -8.04
CA GLY A 20 12.95 -19.11 -6.77
C GLY A 20 14.41 -18.82 -6.43
N ALA A 21 15.29 -18.75 -7.41
CA ALA A 21 16.71 -18.43 -7.21
C ALA A 21 17.00 -16.95 -7.53
N PRO A 22 18.05 -16.35 -6.93
CA PRO A 22 18.51 -15.01 -7.27
C PRO A 22 18.75 -14.84 -8.78
N TYR A 23 18.28 -13.72 -9.33
CA TYR A 23 18.43 -13.34 -10.73
C TYR A 23 18.68 -11.83 -10.87
N ASN A 24 19.20 -11.40 -12.03
CA ASN A 24 19.30 -9.98 -12.36
C ASN A 24 17.99 -9.53 -13.01
N ASP A 25 17.36 -8.50 -12.47
CA ASP A 25 16.22 -7.84 -13.11
C ASP A 25 16.64 -7.10 -14.41
N PRO A 26 15.70 -6.55 -15.20
CA PRO A 26 16.04 -5.86 -16.45
C PRO A 26 16.99 -4.65 -16.31
N VAL A 27 17.17 -4.11 -15.10
CA VAL A 27 18.10 -3.00 -14.83
C VAL A 27 19.42 -3.47 -14.20
N GLY A 28 19.61 -4.78 -14.02
CA GLY A 28 20.86 -5.38 -13.53
C GLY A 28 20.94 -5.50 -12.00
N TYR A 29 19.82 -5.41 -11.28
CA TYR A 29 19.81 -5.56 -9.83
C TYR A 29 19.51 -6.98 -9.39
N ALA A 30 20.15 -7.41 -8.30
CA ALA A 30 19.95 -8.72 -7.70
C ALA A 30 18.56 -8.81 -7.06
N THR A 31 17.76 -9.73 -7.54
CA THR A 31 16.35 -9.88 -7.20
C THR A 31 16.00 -11.35 -6.97
N ILE A 32 14.99 -11.64 -6.15
CA ILE A 32 14.49 -12.99 -5.89
C ILE A 32 12.96 -12.99 -5.69
N GLY A 33 12.33 -14.17 -5.80
CA GLY A 33 10.91 -14.36 -5.50
C GLY A 33 10.00 -13.61 -6.47
N TYR A 34 9.10 -12.78 -5.93
CA TYR A 34 8.16 -11.93 -6.68
C TYR A 34 8.68 -10.50 -6.86
N GLY A 35 9.98 -10.35 -7.15
CA GLY A 35 10.60 -9.03 -7.35
C GLY A 35 11.24 -8.42 -6.09
N HIS A 36 11.54 -9.23 -5.07
CA HIS A 36 12.20 -8.76 -3.86
C HIS A 36 13.65 -8.36 -4.16
N LEU A 37 14.00 -7.09 -3.91
CA LEU A 37 15.33 -6.54 -4.18
C LEU A 37 16.31 -6.96 -3.07
N LEU A 38 17.39 -7.64 -3.45
CA LEU A 38 18.47 -7.99 -2.54
C LEU A 38 19.45 -6.82 -2.39
N HIS A 39 19.93 -6.29 -3.50
CA HIS A 39 20.80 -5.12 -3.58
C HIS A 39 20.90 -4.61 -5.03
N ARG A 40 21.47 -3.40 -5.21
CA ARG A 40 21.57 -2.70 -6.50
C ARG A 40 22.84 -3.03 -7.29
N SER A 41 23.18 -4.32 -7.35
CA SER A 41 24.29 -4.86 -8.16
C SER A 41 23.89 -6.22 -8.70
N ASN A 42 24.64 -6.75 -9.67
CA ASN A 42 24.42 -8.11 -10.17
C ASN A 42 24.52 -9.17 -9.07
N VAL A 43 23.75 -10.24 -9.22
CA VAL A 43 23.78 -11.43 -8.35
C VAL A 43 25.18 -12.01 -8.26
N THR A 44 25.62 -12.31 -7.04
CA THR A 44 26.90 -12.95 -6.74
C THR A 44 26.73 -14.43 -6.35
N ALA A 45 27.84 -15.16 -6.30
CA ALA A 45 27.84 -16.52 -5.74
C ALA A 45 27.46 -16.54 -4.25
N ALA A 46 27.79 -15.48 -3.50
CA ALA A 46 27.41 -15.34 -2.09
C ALA A 46 25.89 -15.20 -1.93
N ASP A 47 25.21 -14.46 -2.83
CA ASP A 47 23.75 -14.35 -2.82
C ASP A 47 23.08 -15.69 -3.07
N ARG A 48 23.57 -16.46 -4.06
CA ARG A 48 23.06 -17.80 -4.35
C ARG A 48 23.24 -18.74 -3.17
N LYS A 49 24.39 -18.69 -2.49
CA LYS A 49 24.65 -19.50 -1.29
C LYS A 49 23.77 -19.09 -0.11
N LYS A 50 23.56 -17.79 0.10
CA LYS A 50 22.78 -17.24 1.21
C LYS A 50 21.28 -17.53 1.06
N TRP A 51 20.73 -17.32 -0.13
CA TRP A 51 19.29 -17.39 -0.38
C TRP A 51 18.82 -18.73 -0.91
N GLY A 52 19.69 -19.50 -1.58
CA GLY A 52 19.32 -20.77 -2.19
C GLY A 52 18.18 -20.60 -3.20
N THR A 53 17.22 -21.53 -3.15
CA THR A 53 16.00 -21.52 -3.95
C THR A 53 14.80 -21.42 -3.04
N LEU A 54 14.04 -20.34 -3.17
CA LEU A 54 12.78 -20.16 -2.45
C LEU A 54 11.69 -21.05 -3.02
N THR A 55 10.78 -21.46 -2.15
CA THR A 55 9.43 -21.90 -2.48
C THR A 55 8.54 -20.69 -2.79
N ARG A 56 7.40 -20.94 -3.46
CA ARG A 56 6.39 -19.89 -3.69
C ARG A 56 5.84 -19.31 -2.38
N ALA A 57 5.75 -20.13 -1.33
CA ALA A 57 5.29 -19.70 -0.02
C ALA A 57 6.28 -18.75 0.66
N GLU A 58 7.58 -19.02 0.57
CA GLU A 58 8.62 -18.11 1.06
C GLU A 58 8.67 -16.83 0.22
N GLY A 59 8.53 -16.93 -1.10
CA GLY A 59 8.39 -15.76 -1.96
C GLY A 59 7.19 -14.87 -1.56
N LEU A 60 6.05 -15.46 -1.20
CA LEU A 60 4.88 -14.71 -0.71
C LEU A 60 5.16 -14.05 0.65
N LYS A 61 5.98 -14.64 1.52
CA LYS A 61 6.39 -13.99 2.77
C LYS A 61 7.22 -12.74 2.49
N LEU A 62 8.18 -12.80 1.57
CA LEU A 62 8.96 -11.62 1.15
C LEU A 62 8.04 -10.56 0.52
N LEU A 63 7.15 -10.97 -0.40
CA LEU A 63 6.20 -10.05 -1.02
C LEU A 63 5.32 -9.35 0.03
N ARG A 64 4.91 -10.06 1.10
CA ARG A 64 4.13 -9.47 2.20
C ARG A 64 4.88 -8.34 2.90
N GLU A 65 6.19 -8.46 3.03
CA GLU A 65 7.04 -7.42 3.61
C GLU A 65 7.16 -6.23 2.65
N ASP A 66 7.41 -6.51 1.37
CA ASP A 66 7.57 -5.48 0.33
C ASP A 66 6.30 -4.63 0.15
N VAL A 67 5.12 -5.24 0.22
CA VAL A 67 3.84 -4.51 0.07
C VAL A 67 3.53 -3.61 1.27
N ALA A 68 4.17 -3.82 2.44
CA ALA A 68 3.83 -3.07 3.66
C ALA A 68 4.07 -1.56 3.52
N GLY A 69 5.05 -1.15 2.70
CA GLY A 69 5.27 0.26 2.36
C GLY A 69 4.12 0.85 1.54
N PHE A 70 3.61 0.08 0.59
CA PHE A 70 2.50 0.48 -0.26
C PHE A 70 1.17 0.50 0.49
N GLU A 71 0.95 -0.45 1.41
CA GLU A 71 -0.18 -0.43 2.35
C GLU A 71 -0.23 0.89 3.12
N ARG A 72 0.89 1.31 3.70
CA ARG A 72 1.02 2.59 4.42
C ARG A 72 0.75 3.77 3.52
N GLY A 73 1.37 3.82 2.35
CA GLY A 73 1.24 4.93 1.42
C GLY A 73 -0.21 5.11 0.95
N VAL A 74 -0.87 4.02 0.56
CA VAL A 74 -2.28 4.04 0.13
C VAL A 74 -3.19 4.46 1.29
N ASP A 75 -3.01 3.88 2.48
CA ASP A 75 -3.80 4.19 3.67
C ASP A 75 -3.65 5.64 4.13
N ALA A 76 -2.50 6.26 3.89
CA ALA A 76 -2.24 7.65 4.26
C ALA A 76 -2.99 8.67 3.38
N VAL A 77 -3.17 8.38 2.09
CA VAL A 77 -3.69 9.34 1.11
C VAL A 77 -5.15 9.10 0.71
N VAL A 78 -5.68 7.90 0.98
CA VAL A 78 -7.11 7.61 0.79
C VAL A 78 -7.93 8.15 1.96
N LYS A 79 -8.88 9.03 1.65
CA LYS A 79 -9.70 9.78 2.62
C LYS A 79 -11.11 9.20 2.80
N VAL A 80 -11.47 8.21 1.99
CA VAL A 80 -12.80 7.60 1.95
C VAL A 80 -12.75 6.15 2.41
N PRO A 81 -13.85 5.59 2.97
CA PRO A 81 -13.86 4.20 3.39
C PRO A 81 -13.70 3.27 2.18
N LEU A 82 -12.89 2.22 2.35
CA LEU A 82 -12.68 1.16 1.38
C LEU A 82 -13.09 -0.19 1.96
N SER A 83 -13.69 -1.03 1.13
CA SER A 83 -13.75 -2.46 1.44
C SER A 83 -12.37 -3.12 1.28
N GLN A 84 -12.21 -4.33 1.80
CA GLN A 84 -10.95 -5.06 1.70
C GLN A 84 -10.52 -5.26 0.25
N HIS A 85 -11.46 -5.65 -0.63
CA HIS A 85 -11.20 -5.85 -2.05
C HIS A 85 -10.79 -4.57 -2.78
N GLN A 86 -11.38 -3.42 -2.40
CA GLN A 86 -10.98 -2.12 -2.94
C GLN A 86 -9.57 -1.74 -2.49
N PHE A 87 -9.26 -1.93 -1.20
CA PHE A 87 -7.91 -1.68 -0.67
C PHE A 87 -6.86 -2.58 -1.35
N ASP A 88 -7.14 -3.88 -1.49
CA ASP A 88 -6.26 -4.83 -2.18
C ASP A 88 -5.95 -4.39 -3.61
N ALA A 89 -6.97 -3.97 -4.37
CA ALA A 89 -6.80 -3.50 -5.75
C ALA A 89 -5.95 -2.22 -5.84
N LEU A 90 -6.14 -1.26 -4.91
CA LEU A 90 -5.36 -0.02 -4.90
C LEU A 90 -3.91 -0.25 -4.50
N VAL A 91 -3.65 -1.15 -3.54
CA VAL A 91 -2.27 -1.52 -3.19
C VAL A 91 -1.61 -2.26 -4.34
N ALA A 92 -2.31 -3.17 -5.03
CA ALA A 92 -1.76 -3.85 -6.21
C ALA A 92 -1.41 -2.89 -7.35
N PHE A 93 -2.27 -1.89 -7.56
CA PHE A 93 -2.01 -0.81 -8.51
C PHE A 93 -0.81 0.04 -8.09
N ALA A 94 -0.78 0.51 -6.84
CA ALA A 94 0.32 1.32 -6.30
C ALA A 94 1.66 0.59 -6.30
N PHE A 95 1.67 -0.73 -6.05
CA PHE A 95 2.86 -1.57 -6.16
C PHE A 95 3.44 -1.54 -7.58
N ASN A 96 2.58 -1.53 -8.60
CA ASN A 96 3.01 -1.49 -9.99
C ASN A 96 3.53 -0.13 -10.46
N VAL A 97 2.82 0.95 -10.11
CA VAL A 97 3.11 2.29 -10.65
C VAL A 97 3.97 3.14 -9.72
N GLY A 98 4.18 2.71 -8.48
CA GLY A 98 4.82 3.47 -7.42
C GLY A 98 3.84 4.41 -6.68
N LEU A 99 4.17 4.72 -5.43
CA LEU A 99 3.34 5.58 -4.58
C LEU A 99 3.21 7.02 -5.09
N GLY A 100 4.26 7.58 -5.68
CA GLY A 100 4.21 8.95 -6.21
C GLY A 100 3.24 9.10 -7.39
N ALA A 101 3.22 8.12 -8.30
CA ALA A 101 2.27 8.08 -9.40
C ALA A 101 0.83 7.84 -8.90
N PHE A 102 0.67 6.97 -7.89
CA PHE A 102 -0.63 6.74 -7.25
C PHE A 102 -1.19 8.02 -6.61
N ASP A 103 -0.40 8.71 -5.79
CA ASP A 103 -0.83 9.88 -5.02
C ASP A 103 -1.23 11.07 -5.92
N SER A 104 -0.48 11.29 -6.99
CA SER A 104 -0.77 12.35 -7.97
C SER A 104 -1.90 12.01 -8.96
N SER A 105 -2.40 10.76 -8.96
CA SER A 105 -3.31 10.26 -9.99
C SER A 105 -4.71 10.90 -9.97
N THR A 106 -5.32 11.04 -11.15
CA THR A 106 -6.77 11.33 -11.26
C THR A 106 -7.61 10.24 -10.60
N LEU A 107 -7.14 8.99 -10.58
CA LEU A 107 -7.79 7.87 -9.89
C LEU A 107 -8.02 8.19 -8.41
N LEU A 108 -6.96 8.59 -7.70
CA LEU A 108 -7.06 8.91 -6.27
C LEU A 108 -7.95 10.14 -6.03
N LYS A 109 -7.85 11.16 -6.88
CA LYS A 109 -8.71 12.36 -6.82
C LYS A 109 -10.20 11.99 -6.92
N GLU A 110 -10.56 11.18 -7.90
CA GLU A 110 -11.95 10.73 -8.10
C GLU A 110 -12.42 9.83 -6.95
N LEU A 111 -11.57 8.89 -6.50
CA LEU A 111 -11.87 8.05 -5.34
C LEU A 111 -12.15 8.87 -4.08
N ASN A 112 -11.30 9.87 -3.79
CA ASN A 112 -11.45 10.72 -2.61
C ASN A 112 -12.69 11.64 -2.67
N ARG A 113 -13.22 11.90 -3.87
CA ARG A 113 -14.54 12.52 -4.10
C ARG A 113 -15.70 11.53 -3.98
N ARG A 114 -15.43 10.30 -3.56
CA ARG A 114 -16.39 9.18 -3.45
C ARG A 114 -16.93 8.70 -4.79
N HIS A 115 -16.25 8.99 -5.91
CA HIS A 115 -16.61 8.48 -7.22
C HIS A 115 -16.03 7.07 -7.43
N TYR A 116 -16.45 6.11 -6.60
CA TYR A 116 -15.94 4.73 -6.62
C TYR A 116 -16.10 4.05 -7.98
N SER A 117 -17.20 4.32 -8.69
CA SER A 117 -17.48 3.75 -10.02
C SER A 117 -16.51 4.22 -11.10
N ALA A 118 -15.85 5.37 -10.91
CA ALA A 118 -14.86 5.88 -11.86
C ALA A 118 -13.52 5.14 -11.79
N VAL A 119 -13.21 4.49 -10.66
CA VAL A 119 -11.90 3.88 -10.40
C VAL A 119 -11.48 2.86 -11.47
N PRO A 120 -12.31 1.89 -11.90
CA PRO A 120 -11.93 0.96 -12.96
C PRO A 120 -11.59 1.64 -14.29
N GLY A 121 -12.31 2.71 -14.66
CA GLY A 121 -12.01 3.49 -15.85
C GLY A 121 -10.68 4.25 -15.71
N GLN A 122 -10.41 4.80 -14.53
CA GLN A 122 -9.13 5.48 -14.26
C GLN A 122 -7.94 4.51 -14.26
N LEU A 123 -8.10 3.27 -13.78
CA LEU A 123 -7.07 2.23 -13.87
C LEU A 123 -6.65 1.97 -15.32
N MET A 124 -7.61 1.94 -16.25
CA MET A 124 -7.34 1.66 -17.67
C MET A 124 -6.49 2.72 -18.38
N ARG A 125 -6.32 3.91 -17.78
CA ARG A 125 -5.41 4.95 -18.28
C ARG A 125 -3.93 4.61 -18.06
N TRP A 126 -3.64 3.64 -17.19
CA TRP A 126 -2.29 3.20 -16.81
C TRP A 126 -1.90 1.89 -17.49
N THR A 127 -2.03 1.88 -18.83
CA THR A 127 -1.81 0.71 -19.68
C THR A 127 -0.67 0.89 -20.67
N LYS A 128 0.06 2.01 -20.61
CA LYS A 128 1.12 2.37 -21.53
C LYS A 128 2.49 2.39 -20.85
N ALA A 129 3.54 2.04 -21.60
CA ALA A 129 4.93 2.32 -21.27
C ALA A 129 5.69 2.63 -22.57
N GLY A 130 6.66 3.56 -22.54
CA GLY A 130 7.36 4.00 -23.75
C GLY A 130 6.42 4.55 -24.84
N GLY A 131 5.30 5.18 -24.46
CA GLY A 131 4.28 5.68 -25.39
C GLY A 131 3.34 4.64 -25.98
N GLN A 132 3.62 3.34 -25.82
CA GLN A 132 2.84 2.26 -26.41
C GLN A 132 1.95 1.57 -25.38
N THR A 133 0.76 1.15 -25.81
CA THR A 133 -0.13 0.33 -24.97
C THR A 133 0.41 -1.09 -24.85
N LEU A 134 0.63 -1.55 -23.62
CA LEU A 134 1.15 -2.88 -23.35
C LEU A 134 0.01 -3.85 -22.98
N PRO A 135 -0.19 -4.97 -23.71
CA PRO A 135 -1.23 -5.95 -23.42
C PRO A 135 -1.17 -6.51 -21.99
N GLY A 136 0.04 -6.67 -21.44
CA GLY A 136 0.24 -7.09 -20.06
C GLY A 136 -0.36 -6.12 -19.04
N LEU A 137 -0.13 -4.82 -19.22
CA LEU A 137 -0.71 -3.78 -18.37
C LEU A 137 -2.23 -3.70 -18.53
N VAL A 138 -2.75 -3.84 -19.77
CA VAL A 138 -4.19 -3.91 -20.02
C VAL A 138 -4.85 -5.03 -19.21
N ARG A 139 -4.27 -6.25 -19.24
CA ARG A 139 -4.79 -7.38 -18.45
C ARG A 139 -4.72 -7.10 -16.94
N ARG A 140 -3.61 -6.54 -16.47
CA ARG A 140 -3.42 -6.17 -15.06
C ARG A 140 -4.46 -5.17 -14.57
N ARG A 141 -4.63 -4.05 -15.29
CA ARG A 141 -5.63 -3.00 -14.95
C ARG A 141 -7.06 -3.52 -14.97
N LYS A 142 -7.41 -4.39 -15.93
CA LYS A 142 -8.74 -5.06 -15.96
C LYS A 142 -8.96 -5.92 -14.72
N ALA A 143 -7.96 -6.69 -14.31
CA ALA A 143 -8.06 -7.58 -13.15
C ALA A 143 -8.16 -6.80 -11.83
N GLU A 144 -7.35 -5.74 -11.65
CA GLU A 144 -7.44 -4.82 -10.52
C GLU A 144 -8.81 -4.13 -10.46
N GLY A 145 -9.33 -3.66 -11.62
CA GLY A 145 -10.66 -3.06 -11.70
C GLY A 145 -11.77 -4.05 -11.37
N ALA A 146 -11.64 -5.32 -11.76
CA ALA A 146 -12.57 -6.38 -11.38
C ALA A 146 -12.51 -6.67 -9.87
N LEU A 147 -11.31 -6.72 -9.29
CA LEU A 147 -11.12 -6.88 -7.85
C LEU A 147 -11.75 -5.72 -7.08
N PHE A 148 -11.54 -4.49 -7.53
CA PHE A 148 -12.15 -3.29 -6.92
C PHE A 148 -13.68 -3.34 -6.96
N ARG A 149 -14.27 -3.75 -8.10
CA ARG A 149 -15.72 -3.88 -8.25
C ARG A 149 -16.33 -4.92 -7.33
N LYS A 150 -15.65 -6.06 -7.10
CA LYS A 150 -16.12 -7.09 -6.15
C LYS A 150 -16.42 -6.48 -4.79
N GLY A 151 -15.57 -5.56 -4.34
CA GLY A 151 -15.70 -4.81 -3.09
C GLY A 151 -16.86 -3.81 -2.98
N SER A 152 -17.75 -3.74 -3.97
CA SER A 152 -18.84 -2.76 -4.04
C SER A 152 -20.16 -3.27 -3.48
N SER A 153 -20.20 -4.51 -2.95
CA SER A 153 -21.43 -5.04 -2.35
C SER A 153 -21.87 -4.23 -1.13
N LEU A 154 -23.18 -4.21 -0.84
CA LEU A 154 -23.71 -3.49 0.33
C LEU A 154 -23.07 -3.94 1.65
N LYS A 155 -22.82 -5.24 1.80
CA LYS A 155 -22.17 -5.84 2.98
C LYS A 155 -20.77 -5.27 3.17
N GLU A 156 -19.97 -5.25 2.11
CA GLU A 156 -18.59 -4.76 2.16
C GLU A 156 -18.53 -3.25 2.38
N ARG A 157 -19.42 -2.48 1.76
CA ARG A 157 -19.51 -1.02 1.96
C ARG A 157 -19.89 -0.67 3.39
N ARG A 158 -20.83 -1.42 4.00
CA ARG A 158 -21.19 -1.29 5.42
C ARG A 158 -19.99 -1.61 6.31
N GLN A 159 -19.31 -2.72 6.06
CA GLN A 159 -18.13 -3.11 6.83
C GLN A 159 -16.99 -2.08 6.72
N ALA A 160 -16.74 -1.56 5.52
CA ALA A 160 -15.77 -0.49 5.26
C ALA A 160 -16.06 0.75 6.10
N ARG A 161 -17.32 1.20 6.12
CA ARG A 161 -17.76 2.34 6.92
C ARG A 161 -17.57 2.10 8.42
N LEU A 162 -17.93 0.91 8.91
CA LEU A 162 -17.72 0.54 10.32
C LEU A 162 -16.24 0.53 10.70
N ASN A 163 -15.39 -0.03 9.84
CA ASN A 163 -13.95 -0.07 10.06
C ASN A 163 -13.36 1.35 10.11
N GLN A 164 -13.81 2.26 9.24
CA GLN A 164 -13.39 3.65 9.26
C GLN A 164 -13.81 4.36 10.56
N LEU A 165 -15.07 4.19 10.98
CA LEU A 165 -15.56 4.78 12.23
C LEU A 165 -14.78 4.28 13.45
N ARG A 166 -14.49 2.98 13.51
CA ARG A 166 -13.65 2.39 14.56
C ARG A 166 -12.27 3.04 14.60
N ARG A 167 -11.63 3.21 13.44
CA ARG A 167 -10.31 3.86 13.34
C ARG A 167 -10.32 5.30 13.85
N ILE A 168 -11.33 6.09 13.48
CA ILE A 168 -11.50 7.47 13.96
C ILE A 168 -11.67 7.50 15.49
N ALA A 169 -12.48 6.59 16.03
CA ALA A 169 -12.69 6.48 17.47
C ALA A 169 -11.39 6.10 18.22
N THR A 170 -10.59 5.17 17.68
CA THR A 170 -9.29 4.80 18.28
C THR A 170 -8.27 5.94 18.21
N ALA A 171 -8.22 6.69 17.10
CA ALA A 171 -7.34 7.85 16.96
C ALA A 171 -7.67 8.93 18.01
N ARG A 172 -8.95 9.27 18.17
CA ARG A 172 -9.42 10.22 19.20
C ARG A 172 -9.07 9.81 20.64
N ARG A 173 -9.09 8.51 20.95
CA ARG A 173 -8.68 8.00 22.27
C ARG A 173 -7.18 8.15 22.51
N LYS A 174 -6.34 7.92 21.51
CA LYS A 174 -4.88 8.12 21.62
C LYS A 174 -4.53 9.60 21.82
N ASP A 175 -5.21 10.49 21.11
CA ASP A 175 -5.00 11.93 21.21
C ASP A 175 -5.37 12.48 22.60
N LYS A 176 -6.52 12.04 23.14
CA LYS A 176 -6.90 12.32 24.54
C LYS A 176 -5.89 11.76 25.56
N ARG A 177 -5.19 10.66 25.28
CA ARG A 177 -4.18 10.11 26.21
C ARG A 177 -2.87 10.89 26.16
N ILE A 178 -2.53 11.49 25.02
CA ILE A 178 -1.34 12.34 24.83
C ILE A 178 -1.57 13.74 25.44
N GLY A 179 -2.79 14.28 25.32
CA GLY A 179 -3.16 15.59 25.87
C GLY A 179 -3.12 15.74 27.39
N TRP A 180 -3.06 14.63 28.15
CA TRP A 180 -2.98 14.65 29.63
C TRP A 180 -1.59 14.34 30.19
N ASN A 181 -0.61 14.04 29.32
CA ASN A 181 0.76 13.66 29.74
C ASN A 181 1.82 14.72 29.44
N THR A 182 1.44 15.95 29.08
CA THR A 182 2.38 17.08 29.12
C THR A 182 2.53 17.49 30.59
N PRO A 183 3.73 17.39 31.21
CA PRO A 183 3.85 17.71 32.64
C PRO A 183 3.51 19.20 32.84
N MET A 184 2.43 19.49 33.59
CA MET A 184 2.17 20.81 34.19
C MET A 184 3.21 21.14 35.29
N ARG A 185 4.51 20.92 35.03
CA ARG A 185 5.62 21.37 35.86
C ARG A 185 6.48 22.37 35.09
N LYS A 186 5.85 23.34 34.43
CA LYS A 186 6.54 24.56 33.95
C LYS A 186 5.68 25.82 33.86
N LEU A 187 4.49 25.84 34.47
CA LEU A 187 3.61 27.02 34.53
C LEU A 187 3.42 27.61 35.95
N GLY A 188 4.12 27.08 36.96
CA GLY A 188 4.09 27.58 38.34
C GLY A 188 5.36 28.32 38.80
N ARG A 189 6.27 28.68 37.88
CA ARG A 189 7.54 29.36 38.23
C ARG A 189 7.87 30.62 37.43
N LEU A 190 6.89 31.20 36.74
CA LEU A 190 7.01 32.49 36.03
C LEU A 190 6.00 33.57 36.48
N LEU A 191 5.27 33.33 37.58
CA LEU A 191 4.37 34.30 38.22
C LEU A 191 4.70 34.54 39.70
N LYS A 192 5.98 34.49 40.08
CA LYS A 192 6.47 34.86 41.43
C LYS A 192 7.70 35.79 41.43
N LYS A 193 7.95 36.51 40.33
CA LYS A 193 9.01 37.54 40.23
C LYS A 193 8.55 38.89 39.67
N ARG A 194 7.26 39.23 39.75
CA ARG A 194 6.72 40.57 39.44
C ARG A 194 5.70 41.05 40.48
N GLY A 195 6.04 40.94 41.76
CA GLY A 195 5.14 41.35 42.84
C GLY A 195 5.75 41.20 44.23
N ALA A 196 6.92 41.79 44.44
CA ALA A 196 7.42 42.17 45.76
C ALA A 196 8.28 43.41 45.55
N LYS A 197 8.05 44.42 46.40
CA LYS A 197 8.60 45.77 46.41
C LYS A 197 10.12 45.81 46.32
#